data_AF-A0A955ITA3-F1
#
_entry.id   AF-A0A955ITA3-F1
#
_cell.length_a   1.000
_cell.length_b   1.000
_cell.length_c   1.000
_cell.angle_alpha   90.00
_cell.angle_beta   90.00
_cell.angle_gamma   90.00
#
_symmetry.space_group_name_H-M   'P 1'
#
loop_
_entity.id
_entity.type
_entity.pdbx_description
1 polymer ?
#
loop_
_entity_poly.entity_id
_entity_poly.type
_entity_poly.pdbx_seq_one_letter_code
_entity_poly.pdbx_strand_id
1 'polypeptide(L)'
;RTATHAFTGPGAFLGDHPIPFGQFGRIVLGEQWVAHHGGHGSQGTRGVIVGEHADHPILRGVEDVFGPTDVYAVVNLTDDDVVLLDAGVTESLDPASALVDTEKNNPMHPLAWVHTYRAPNGTEGTSFCTTAGASVDFCSEDMRRMIVNATYFLTGLDVPDDANVAYVDPYHPSFFGFIKDEDWYRRADLQPEDLDLGTELKMKDPPNAPAWPFRN
;
A
#
# COMPACT_ATOMS: atom_id res chain seq x y z
N ARG A 1 5.40 1.52 -7.48
CA ARG A 1 5.90 2.65 -6.65
C ARG A 1 4.82 2.93 -5.62
N THR A 2 5.15 3.03 -4.34
CA THR A 2 4.17 3.34 -3.29
C THR A 2 3.79 4.82 -3.32
N ALA A 3 2.67 5.17 -2.67
CA ALA A 3 2.10 6.52 -2.69
C ALA A 3 3.08 7.62 -2.22
N THR A 4 4.00 7.29 -1.31
CA THR A 4 4.93 8.25 -0.69
C THR A 4 6.13 8.65 -1.58
N HIS A 5 6.33 8.02 -2.74
CA HIS A 5 7.35 8.39 -3.75
C HIS A 5 6.73 8.66 -5.15
N ALA A 6 5.41 8.82 -5.25
CA ALA A 6 4.75 8.99 -6.55
C ALA A 6 5.06 10.36 -7.20
N PHE A 7 5.31 11.41 -6.39
CA PHE A 7 5.37 12.80 -6.84
C PHE A 7 6.74 13.45 -6.61
N THR A 8 7.82 12.82 -7.07
CA THR A 8 9.16 13.42 -7.02
C THR A 8 9.48 14.15 -8.32
N GLY A 9 9.74 15.45 -8.29
CA GLY A 9 10.14 16.22 -9.47
C GLY A 9 9.80 17.70 -9.41
N PRO A 10 10.15 18.47 -10.45
CA PRO A 10 9.72 19.86 -10.58
C PRO A 10 8.22 19.93 -10.85
N GLY A 11 7.54 20.91 -10.26
CA GLY A 11 6.11 21.14 -10.44
C GLY A 11 5.35 21.23 -9.13
N ALA A 12 4.07 21.58 -9.24
CA ALA A 12 3.19 21.75 -8.11
C ALA A 12 1.72 21.46 -8.51
N PHE A 13 0.93 21.04 -7.54
CA PHE A 13 -0.52 21.06 -7.59
C PHE A 13 -1.05 22.44 -7.15
N LEU A 14 -2.34 22.70 -7.39
CA LEU A 14 -3.09 23.86 -6.86
C LEU A 14 -2.65 25.26 -7.35
N GLY A 15 -1.94 25.37 -8.48
CA GLY A 15 -1.73 26.65 -9.18
C GLY A 15 -1.19 27.77 -8.29
N ASP A 16 -1.99 28.82 -8.08
CA ASP A 16 -1.65 30.03 -7.31
C ASP A 16 -1.36 29.77 -5.82
N HIS A 17 -1.76 28.61 -5.28
CA HIS A 17 -1.50 28.18 -3.91
C HIS A 17 -0.77 26.83 -3.90
N PRO A 18 0.47 26.80 -4.40
CA PRO A 18 1.07 25.57 -4.85
C PRO A 18 1.37 24.60 -3.71
N ILE A 19 1.05 23.33 -3.93
CA ILE A 19 1.67 22.21 -3.22
C ILE A 19 2.76 21.66 -4.14
N PRO A 20 4.05 21.90 -3.88
CA PRO A 20 5.11 21.27 -4.64
C PRO A 20 4.94 19.76 -4.65
N PHE A 21 5.17 19.10 -5.78
CA PHE A 21 5.00 17.64 -5.90
C PHE A 21 5.73 16.89 -4.78
N GLY A 22 6.97 17.28 -4.48
CA GLY A 22 7.77 16.67 -3.41
C GLY A 22 7.24 16.91 -1.99
N GLN A 23 6.34 17.87 -1.79
CA GLN A 23 5.69 18.12 -0.51
C GLN A 23 4.30 17.48 -0.40
N PHE A 24 3.75 16.95 -1.49
CA PHE A 24 2.42 16.34 -1.49
C PHE A 24 2.29 15.23 -0.44
N GLY A 25 3.27 14.32 -0.34
CA GLY A 25 3.24 13.24 0.64
C GLY A 25 3.15 13.77 2.07
N ARG A 26 4.07 14.66 2.46
CA ARG A 26 4.11 15.28 3.80
C ARG A 26 2.81 16.03 4.13
N ILE A 27 2.25 16.78 3.18
CA ILE A 27 1.10 17.66 3.42
C ILE A 27 -0.22 16.90 3.36
N VAL A 28 -0.39 15.98 2.41
CA VAL A 28 -1.70 15.38 2.08
C VAL A 28 -1.83 13.97 2.63
N LEU A 29 -0.72 13.24 2.80
CA LEU A 29 -0.71 11.85 3.25
C LEU A 29 -0.11 11.68 4.65
N GLY A 30 0.40 12.74 5.26
CA GLY A 30 1.14 12.68 6.53
C GLY A 30 2.58 12.16 6.41
N GLU A 31 2.97 11.58 5.26
CA GLU A 31 4.29 10.98 5.08
C GLU A 31 4.87 11.09 3.65
N GLN A 32 6.19 11.14 3.56
CA GLN A 32 6.98 11.02 2.33
C GLN A 32 7.84 9.76 2.35
N TRP A 33 8.44 9.39 1.22
CA TRP A 33 9.40 8.29 1.23
C TRP A 33 10.61 8.61 2.13
N VAL A 34 10.91 7.70 3.05
CA VAL A 34 12.02 7.82 4.00
C VAL A 34 13.08 6.77 3.71
N ALA A 35 12.75 5.49 3.92
CA ALA A 35 13.65 4.38 3.72
C ALA A 35 12.90 3.04 3.68
N HIS A 36 13.57 2.01 3.18
CA HIS A 36 13.21 0.62 3.46
C HIS A 36 13.60 0.26 4.90
N HIS A 37 12.72 -0.43 5.61
CA HIS A 37 12.95 -0.94 6.97
C HIS A 37 13.07 -2.48 6.99
N GLY A 38 12.21 -3.16 6.23
CA GLY A 38 12.31 -4.58 5.96
C GLY A 38 13.42 -4.94 4.96
N GLY A 39 13.76 -6.22 4.90
CA GLY A 39 14.66 -6.79 3.90
C GLY A 39 13.95 -6.91 2.55
N HIS A 40 14.32 -6.05 1.60
CA HIS A 40 13.69 -6.01 0.29
C HIS A 40 13.73 -7.36 -0.44
N GLY A 41 12.56 -7.88 -0.80
CA GLY A 41 12.40 -9.14 -1.54
C GLY A 41 12.69 -10.41 -0.72
N SER A 42 12.93 -10.30 0.58
CA SER A 42 13.15 -11.45 1.47
C SER A 42 12.32 -11.43 2.76
N GLN A 43 11.88 -10.26 3.20
CA GLN A 43 10.99 -10.06 4.35
C GLN A 43 9.68 -9.43 3.87
N GLY A 44 8.57 -9.91 4.42
CA GLY A 44 7.24 -9.37 4.15
C GLY A 44 6.82 -8.35 5.21
N THR A 45 5.57 -7.92 5.06
CA THR A 45 4.88 -6.98 5.95
C THR A 45 3.58 -7.62 6.41
N ARG A 46 3.39 -7.70 7.73
CA ARG A 46 2.12 -8.08 8.34
C ARG A 46 1.54 -6.89 9.10
N GLY A 47 0.31 -6.53 8.79
CA GLY A 47 -0.45 -5.53 9.50
C GLY A 47 -0.80 -6.02 10.90
N VAL A 48 -0.44 -5.25 11.92
CA VAL A 48 -0.82 -5.47 13.31
C VAL A 48 -1.82 -4.38 13.69
N ILE A 49 -3.05 -4.76 14.01
CA ILE A 49 -4.10 -3.81 14.37
C ILE A 49 -3.70 -3.03 15.63
N VAL A 50 -3.72 -1.71 15.52
CA VAL A 50 -3.55 -0.82 16.68
C VAL A 50 -4.81 -0.91 17.52
N GLY A 51 -4.70 -1.49 18.72
CA GLY A 51 -5.85 -1.85 19.55
C GLY A 51 -6.78 -0.69 19.90
N GLU A 52 -6.25 0.53 20.03
CA GLU A 52 -7.05 1.75 20.27
C GLU A 52 -8.01 2.06 19.12
N HIS A 53 -7.68 1.64 17.89
CA HIS A 53 -8.42 1.95 16.68
C HIS A 53 -9.06 0.72 16.01
N ALA A 54 -9.12 -0.42 16.72
CA ALA A 54 -9.63 -1.69 16.19
C ALA A 54 -11.09 -1.60 15.67
N ASP A 55 -11.92 -0.74 16.29
CA ASP A 55 -13.32 -0.53 15.89
C ASP A 55 -13.49 0.49 14.76
N HIS A 56 -12.39 1.03 14.19
CA HIS A 56 -12.47 2.01 13.12
C HIS A 56 -13.16 1.41 11.88
N PRO A 57 -14.11 2.11 11.22
CA PRO A 57 -14.87 1.54 10.10
C PRO A 57 -14.02 0.96 8.97
N ILE A 58 -12.84 1.54 8.72
CA ILE A 58 -11.88 1.04 7.70
C ILE A 58 -11.43 -0.39 8.00
N LEU A 59 -11.33 -0.79 9.27
CA LEU A 59 -10.89 -2.12 9.69
C LEU A 59 -12.03 -3.14 9.78
N ARG A 60 -13.26 -2.79 9.38
CA ARG A 60 -14.39 -3.72 9.48
C ARG A 60 -14.19 -4.94 8.58
N GLY A 61 -14.17 -6.12 9.20
CA GLY A 61 -13.89 -7.40 8.52
C GLY A 61 -12.42 -7.58 8.09
N VAL A 62 -11.49 -6.74 8.59
CA VAL A 62 -10.05 -6.84 8.32
C VAL A 62 -9.40 -7.51 9.53
N GLU A 63 -8.72 -8.63 9.33
CA GLU A 63 -8.12 -9.45 10.39
C GLU A 63 -6.61 -9.65 10.20
N ASP A 64 -6.15 -10.01 9.00
CA ASP A 64 -4.74 -10.31 8.69
C ASP A 64 -4.33 -9.75 7.32
N VAL A 65 -3.86 -8.50 7.34
CA VAL A 65 -3.24 -7.87 6.17
C VAL A 65 -1.81 -8.39 6.02
N PHE A 66 -1.54 -9.16 4.97
CA PHE A 66 -0.19 -9.61 4.63
C PHE A 66 0.22 -9.12 3.24
N GLY A 67 1.41 -8.51 3.15
CA GLY A 67 2.04 -8.15 1.89
C GLY A 67 3.39 -8.85 1.74
N PRO A 68 3.69 -9.51 0.60
CA PRO A 68 5.03 -10.03 0.30
C PRO A 68 5.99 -8.90 -0.15
N THR A 69 5.86 -7.74 0.48
CA THR A 69 6.65 -6.54 0.30
C THR A 69 7.28 -6.14 1.63
N ASP A 70 8.43 -5.50 1.55
CA ASP A 70 9.15 -5.08 2.73
C ASP A 70 8.55 -3.83 3.38
N VAL A 71 8.64 -3.75 4.71
CA VAL A 71 8.16 -2.61 5.50
C VAL A 71 8.92 -1.34 5.14
N TYR A 72 8.22 -0.21 5.04
CA TYR A 72 8.82 1.11 4.88
C TYR A 72 8.87 1.86 6.21
N ALA A 73 9.92 2.66 6.40
CA ALA A 73 10.01 3.55 7.54
C ALA A 73 9.01 4.70 7.41
N VAL A 74 8.25 4.93 8.47
CA VAL A 74 7.32 6.05 8.66
C VAL A 74 7.68 6.72 9.98
N VAL A 75 8.05 7.99 9.94
CA VAL A 75 8.70 8.70 11.08
C VAL A 75 8.11 10.08 11.34
N ASN A 76 7.15 10.52 10.54
CA ASN A 76 6.72 11.91 10.54
C ASN A 76 5.21 12.11 10.78
N LEU A 77 4.49 11.07 11.17
CA LEU A 77 3.11 11.19 11.64
C LEU A 77 3.07 11.98 12.96
N THR A 78 1.94 12.61 13.23
CA THR A 78 1.67 13.38 14.46
C THR A 78 0.57 12.73 15.27
N ASP A 79 0.29 13.26 16.46
CA ASP A 79 -0.84 12.81 17.30
C ASP A 79 -2.21 13.07 16.66
N ASP A 80 -2.27 13.86 15.57
CA ASP A 80 -3.50 14.07 14.78
C ASP A 80 -3.75 12.93 13.78
N ASP A 81 -2.74 12.09 13.51
CA ASP A 81 -2.85 10.92 12.63
C ASP A 81 -3.42 9.72 13.38
N VAL A 82 -4.40 9.06 12.77
CA VAL A 82 -5.01 7.86 13.34
C VAL A 82 -4.40 6.63 12.69
N VAL A 83 -3.44 6.00 13.37
CA VAL A 83 -2.76 4.79 12.89
C VAL A 83 -3.65 3.57 13.11
N LEU A 84 -4.04 2.90 12.03
CA LEU A 84 -4.94 1.75 12.08
C LEU A 84 -4.16 0.43 12.16
N LEU A 85 -3.06 0.34 11.41
CA LEU A 85 -2.20 -0.83 11.37
C LEU A 85 -0.74 -0.40 11.56
N ASP A 86 -0.02 -1.14 12.39
CA ASP A 86 1.44 -1.17 12.44
C ASP A 86 2.00 -2.23 11.48
N ALA A 87 3.22 -2.03 11.00
CA ALA A 87 3.90 -2.85 10.01
C ALA A 87 4.91 -3.80 10.68
N GLY A 88 4.48 -5.03 10.94
CA GLY A 88 5.35 -6.10 11.42
C GLY A 88 6.22 -6.67 10.30
N VAL A 89 7.54 -6.63 10.48
CA VAL A 89 8.51 -7.27 9.59
C VAL A 89 8.45 -8.79 9.81
N THR A 90 8.24 -9.57 8.75
CA THR A 90 8.22 -11.05 8.81
C THR A 90 9.57 -11.69 8.44
N GLU A 91 9.78 -12.93 8.86
CA GLU A 91 11.03 -13.67 8.60
C GLU A 91 11.20 -14.06 7.13
N SER A 92 10.08 -14.20 6.40
CA SER A 92 10.02 -14.61 5.00
C SER A 92 8.81 -14.00 4.30
N LEU A 93 8.70 -14.22 2.99
CA LEU A 93 7.54 -13.82 2.19
C LEU A 93 6.37 -14.81 2.27
N ASP A 94 6.45 -15.86 3.09
CA ASP A 94 5.34 -16.79 3.29
C ASP A 94 4.22 -16.09 4.08
N PRO A 95 2.94 -16.14 3.66
CA PRO A 95 1.84 -15.61 4.46
C PRO A 95 1.79 -16.21 5.88
N ALA A 96 2.23 -17.44 6.10
CA ALA A 96 2.31 -18.04 7.44
C ALA A 96 3.58 -17.64 8.21
N SER A 97 4.43 -16.77 7.66
CA SER A 97 5.71 -16.38 8.28
C SER A 97 5.51 -15.70 9.62
N ALA A 98 6.39 -16.03 10.57
CA ALA A 98 6.41 -15.35 11.86
C ALA A 98 6.93 -13.91 11.72
N LEU A 99 6.58 -13.07 12.68
CA LEU A 99 7.26 -11.78 12.86
C LEU A 99 8.71 -12.03 13.27
N VAL A 100 9.62 -11.21 12.77
CA VAL A 100 11.00 -11.20 13.22
C VAL A 100 11.06 -10.76 14.68
N ASP A 101 11.66 -11.58 15.54
CA ASP A 101 11.91 -11.27 16.94
C ASP A 101 13.22 -10.46 17.11
N THR A 102 13.20 -9.20 16.66
CA THR A 102 14.33 -8.26 16.79
C THR A 102 13.85 -6.84 17.04
N GLU A 103 14.78 -5.91 17.33
CA GLU A 103 14.52 -4.47 17.47
C GLU A 103 13.85 -3.83 16.24
N LYS A 104 13.85 -4.49 15.08
CA LYS A 104 13.10 -4.01 13.90
C LYS A 104 11.60 -3.90 14.15
N ASN A 105 11.03 -4.70 15.03
CA ASN A 105 9.60 -4.63 15.36
C ASN A 105 9.33 -3.90 16.68
N ASN A 106 10.32 -3.19 17.25
CA ASN A 106 10.23 -2.54 18.55
C ASN A 106 10.81 -1.10 18.53
N PRO A 107 10.00 -0.07 18.24
CA PRO A 107 8.60 -0.14 17.82
C PRO A 107 8.45 -0.56 16.35
N MET A 108 7.27 -1.02 15.97
CA MET A 108 6.89 -1.17 14.56
C MET A 108 6.66 0.22 13.93
N HIS A 109 6.82 0.32 12.61
CA HIS A 109 6.43 1.51 11.87
C HIS A 109 4.95 1.44 11.46
N PRO A 110 4.25 2.57 11.31
CA PRO A 110 2.90 2.59 10.74
C PRO A 110 2.80 1.95 9.34
N LEU A 111 1.78 1.12 9.13
CA LEU A 111 1.42 0.53 7.84
C LEU A 111 0.28 1.27 7.15
N ALA A 112 -0.76 1.66 7.90
CA ALA A 112 -1.95 2.30 7.39
C ALA A 112 -2.53 3.29 8.41
N TRP A 113 -2.93 4.48 7.95
CA TRP A 113 -3.43 5.55 8.82
C TRP A 113 -4.40 6.48 8.10
N VAL A 114 -5.18 7.21 8.89
CA VAL A 114 -6.00 8.34 8.43
C VAL A 114 -5.29 9.64 8.80
N HIS A 115 -5.13 10.54 7.82
CA HIS A 115 -4.47 11.83 7.99
C HIS A 115 -5.42 12.97 7.64
N THR A 116 -5.58 13.94 8.53
CA THR A 116 -6.26 15.21 8.22
C THR A 116 -5.24 16.27 7.81
N TYR A 117 -5.56 17.05 6.78
CA TYR A 117 -4.66 18.07 6.28
C TYR A 117 -5.38 19.38 5.95
N ARG A 118 -4.58 20.45 5.88
CA ARG A 118 -5.00 21.76 5.37
C ARG A 118 -4.07 22.21 4.25
N ALA A 119 -4.62 22.33 3.04
CA ALA A 119 -3.89 22.79 1.87
C ALA A 119 -3.56 24.30 1.93
N PRO A 120 -2.57 24.80 1.17
CA PRO A 120 -2.17 26.20 1.17
C PRO A 120 -3.27 27.19 0.77
N ASN A 121 -4.27 26.76 -0.01
CA ASN A 121 -5.45 27.56 -0.34
C ASN A 121 -6.51 27.59 0.77
N GLY A 122 -6.25 26.93 1.90
CA GLY A 122 -7.14 26.83 3.06
C GLY A 122 -8.15 25.69 3.00
N THR A 123 -8.15 24.87 1.94
CA THR A 123 -9.01 23.68 1.85
C THR A 123 -8.56 22.63 2.85
N GLU A 124 -9.50 22.10 3.62
CA GLU A 124 -9.25 20.98 4.54
C GLU A 124 -9.67 19.67 3.89
N GLY A 125 -9.01 18.58 4.26
CA GLY A 125 -9.33 17.26 3.75
C GLY A 125 -8.84 16.15 4.66
N THR A 126 -9.30 14.94 4.35
CA THR A 126 -8.89 13.72 5.02
C THR A 126 -8.41 12.74 3.97
N SER A 127 -7.30 12.07 4.24
CA SER A 127 -6.78 11.00 3.42
C SER A 127 -6.65 9.72 4.23
N PHE A 128 -6.69 8.60 3.53
CA PHE A 128 -6.19 7.33 4.03
C PHE A 128 -4.90 7.03 3.28
N CYS A 129 -3.85 6.66 4.00
CA CYS A 129 -2.58 6.28 3.41
C CYS A 129 -2.16 4.90 3.92
N THR A 130 -1.52 4.13 3.04
CA THR A 130 -0.83 2.90 3.43
C THR A 130 0.49 2.80 2.67
N THR A 131 1.50 2.20 3.31
CA THR A 131 2.80 1.91 2.69
C THR A 131 2.80 0.62 1.87
N ALA A 132 1.77 -0.22 1.99
CA ALA A 132 1.51 -1.34 1.09
C ALA A 132 0.92 -0.87 -0.25
N GLY A 133 0.93 -1.75 -1.26
CA GLY A 133 0.29 -1.47 -2.55
C GLY A 133 1.10 -1.89 -3.77
N ALA A 134 2.07 -2.80 -3.63
CA ALA A 134 2.48 -3.59 -4.78
C ALA A 134 1.30 -4.46 -5.24
N SER A 135 1.26 -4.80 -6.53
CA SER A 135 0.22 -5.68 -7.09
C SER A 135 0.08 -6.98 -6.28
N VAL A 136 1.19 -7.59 -5.89
CA VAL A 136 1.18 -8.82 -5.07
C VAL A 136 0.63 -8.65 -3.65
N ASP A 137 0.59 -7.43 -3.10
CA ASP A 137 -0.05 -7.19 -1.78
C ASP A 137 -1.57 -7.32 -1.88
N PHE A 138 -2.15 -7.05 -3.06
CA PHE A 138 -3.59 -7.20 -3.30
C PHE A 138 -4.02 -8.67 -3.42
N CYS A 139 -3.08 -9.62 -3.39
CA CYS A 139 -3.40 -11.03 -3.16
C CYS A 139 -4.11 -11.24 -1.81
N SER A 140 -3.75 -10.44 -0.79
CA SER A 140 -4.47 -10.42 0.49
C SER A 140 -5.89 -9.88 0.30
N GLU A 141 -6.87 -10.69 0.69
CA GLU A 141 -8.28 -10.28 0.72
C GLU A 141 -8.49 -9.09 1.67
N ASP A 142 -7.87 -9.15 2.85
CA ASP A 142 -7.99 -8.13 3.88
C ASP A 142 -7.32 -6.81 3.47
N MET A 143 -6.21 -6.87 2.71
CA MET A 143 -5.63 -5.69 2.07
C MET A 143 -6.65 -5.04 1.11
N ARG A 144 -7.31 -5.84 0.26
CA ARG A 144 -8.37 -5.32 -0.63
C ARG A 144 -9.55 -4.75 0.16
N ARG A 145 -10.01 -5.46 1.20
CA ARG A 145 -11.12 -5.03 2.06
C ARG A 145 -10.82 -3.71 2.75
N MET A 146 -9.61 -3.54 3.29
CA MET A 146 -9.17 -2.27 3.88
C MET A 146 -9.24 -1.11 2.89
N ILE A 147 -8.76 -1.29 1.65
CA ILE A 147 -8.82 -0.23 0.61
C ILE A 147 -10.26 0.09 0.20
N VAL A 148 -11.11 -0.92 0.04
CA VAL A 148 -12.52 -0.73 -0.29
C VAL A 148 -13.23 0.02 0.85
N ASN A 149 -13.04 -0.42 2.09
CA ASN A 149 -13.61 0.24 3.27
C ASN A 149 -13.14 1.69 3.42
N ALA A 150 -11.86 1.97 3.17
CA ALA A 150 -11.33 3.33 3.14
C ALA A 150 -12.03 4.20 2.11
N THR A 151 -12.40 3.65 0.95
CA THR A 151 -13.15 4.38 -0.08
C THR A 151 -14.56 4.73 0.38
N TYR A 152 -15.29 3.78 0.99
CA TYR A 152 -16.60 4.06 1.61
C TYR A 152 -16.49 5.16 2.67
N PHE A 153 -15.54 5.00 3.60
CA PHE A 153 -15.32 5.93 4.71
C PHE A 153 -15.01 7.35 4.21
N LEU A 154 -14.05 7.51 3.30
CA LEU A 154 -13.63 8.83 2.80
C LEU A 154 -14.68 9.52 1.91
N THR A 155 -15.63 8.76 1.37
CA THR A 155 -16.75 9.32 0.59
C THR A 155 -18.01 9.55 1.43
N GLY A 156 -17.94 9.30 2.74
CA GLY A 156 -19.06 9.48 3.66
C GLY A 156 -20.17 8.44 3.48
N LEU A 157 -19.85 7.31 2.86
CA LEU A 157 -20.76 6.17 2.73
C LEU A 157 -20.60 5.22 3.92
N ASP A 158 -21.67 4.50 4.25
CA ASP A 158 -21.61 3.46 5.27
C ASP A 158 -20.70 2.32 4.82
N VAL A 159 -19.68 2.00 5.63
CA VAL A 159 -18.82 0.85 5.38
C VAL A 159 -19.62 -0.43 5.64
N PRO A 160 -19.71 -1.38 4.69
CA PRO A 160 -20.40 -2.66 4.90
C PRO A 160 -19.71 -3.53 5.96
N ASP A 161 -20.47 -4.44 6.58
CA ASP A 161 -19.91 -5.38 7.57
C ASP A 161 -18.92 -6.37 6.97
N ASP A 162 -19.15 -6.76 5.72
CA ASP A 162 -18.24 -7.55 4.91
C ASP A 162 -18.29 -7.03 3.47
N ALA A 163 -17.42 -6.06 3.17
CA ALA A 163 -17.36 -5.50 1.83
C ALA A 163 -16.89 -6.57 0.83
N ASN A 164 -17.68 -6.83 -0.21
CA ASN A 164 -17.29 -7.77 -1.25
C ASN A 164 -16.07 -7.23 -2.00
N VAL A 165 -14.95 -7.92 -1.83
CA VAL A 165 -13.67 -7.59 -2.45
C VAL A 165 -13.16 -8.67 -3.39
N ALA A 166 -14.04 -9.60 -3.80
CA ALA A 166 -13.72 -10.58 -4.82
C ALA A 166 -13.18 -9.89 -6.08
N TYR A 167 -12.19 -10.50 -6.72
CA TYR A 167 -11.67 -9.97 -7.97
C TYR A 167 -12.79 -9.94 -9.02
N VAL A 168 -12.82 -8.86 -9.80
CA VAL A 168 -13.73 -8.75 -10.95
C VAL A 168 -13.30 -9.74 -12.03
N ASP A 169 -12.00 -9.84 -12.27
CA ASP A 169 -11.35 -10.68 -13.27
C ASP A 169 -10.28 -11.57 -12.63
N PRO A 170 -9.80 -12.63 -13.31
CA PRO A 170 -8.68 -13.42 -12.82
C PRO A 170 -7.47 -12.53 -12.46
N TYR A 171 -7.06 -12.55 -11.20
CA TYR A 171 -5.97 -11.73 -10.70
C TYR A 171 -4.72 -12.57 -10.45
N HIS A 172 -3.75 -12.47 -11.36
CA HIS A 172 -2.48 -13.19 -11.24
C HIS A 172 -1.30 -12.23 -11.43
N PRO A 173 -1.00 -11.40 -10.41
CA PRO A 173 -0.02 -10.33 -10.54
C PRO A 173 1.41 -10.87 -10.66
N SER A 174 2.20 -10.27 -11.55
CA SER A 174 3.65 -10.46 -11.52
C SER A 174 4.23 -9.86 -10.25
N PHE A 175 5.33 -10.44 -9.75
CA PHE A 175 6.12 -9.85 -8.67
C PHE A 175 6.74 -8.52 -9.11
N PHE A 176 7.06 -7.66 -8.16
CA PHE A 176 7.81 -6.44 -8.45
C PHE A 176 9.30 -6.76 -8.65
N GLY A 177 10.02 -5.90 -9.37
CA GLY A 177 11.46 -6.10 -9.54
C GLY A 177 12.10 -5.06 -10.45
N PHE A 178 13.42 -4.98 -10.39
CA PHE A 178 14.22 -4.10 -11.24
C PHE A 178 14.45 -4.75 -12.60
N ILE A 179 13.67 -4.35 -13.59
CA ILE A 179 13.81 -4.80 -14.97
C ILE A 179 14.93 -3.99 -15.64
N LYS A 180 16.04 -4.67 -15.97
CA LYS A 180 17.19 -4.09 -16.70
C LYS A 180 17.19 -4.40 -18.20
N ASP A 181 16.31 -5.28 -18.63
CA ASP A 181 16.17 -5.70 -20.03
C ASP A 181 15.36 -4.64 -20.79
N GLU A 182 16.01 -3.90 -21.68
CA GLU A 182 15.42 -2.79 -22.45
C GLU A 182 14.25 -3.22 -23.34
N ASP A 183 14.22 -4.49 -23.73
CA ASP A 183 13.21 -5.06 -24.61
C ASP A 183 12.07 -5.73 -23.82
N TRP A 184 12.12 -5.75 -22.48
CA TRP A 184 11.11 -6.41 -21.64
C TRP A 184 9.69 -5.97 -21.97
N TYR A 185 9.44 -4.66 -21.91
CA TYR A 185 8.11 -4.11 -22.17
C TYR A 185 7.74 -4.20 -23.65
N ARG A 186 8.71 -4.09 -24.57
CA ARG A 186 8.46 -4.24 -26.00
C ARG A 186 8.04 -5.68 -26.35
N ARG A 187 8.62 -6.69 -25.69
CA ARG A 187 8.22 -8.09 -25.86
C ARG A 187 6.93 -8.46 -25.13
N ALA A 188 6.64 -7.76 -24.02
CA ALA A 188 5.35 -7.91 -23.35
C ALA A 188 4.21 -7.43 -24.25
N ASP A 189 4.46 -6.39 -25.04
CA ASP A 189 3.55 -5.86 -26.08
C ASP A 189 2.10 -5.69 -25.59
N LEU A 190 1.96 -5.25 -24.33
CA LEU A 190 0.66 -5.07 -23.69
C LEU A 190 -0.16 -4.02 -24.44
N GLN A 191 -1.33 -4.43 -24.90
CA GLN A 191 -2.32 -3.60 -25.54
C GLN A 191 -3.41 -3.20 -24.54
N PRO A 192 -4.16 -2.11 -24.79
CA PRO A 192 -5.30 -1.74 -23.95
C PRO A 192 -6.33 -2.87 -23.79
N GLU A 193 -6.57 -3.66 -24.84
CA GLU A 193 -7.47 -4.82 -24.85
C GLU A 193 -7.03 -5.95 -23.91
N ASP A 194 -5.74 -6.05 -23.58
CA ASP A 194 -5.25 -7.00 -22.56
C ASP A 194 -5.72 -6.62 -21.14
N LEU A 195 -6.27 -5.42 -20.96
CA LEU A 195 -6.81 -4.89 -19.70
C LEU A 195 -8.35 -4.77 -19.72
N ASP A 196 -9.02 -5.30 -20.76
CA ASP A 196 -10.48 -5.31 -20.84
C ASP A 196 -11.09 -6.24 -19.78
N LEU A 197 -12.34 -5.97 -19.40
CA LEU A 197 -13.06 -6.84 -18.47
C LEU A 197 -13.21 -8.25 -19.02
N GLY A 198 -13.02 -9.25 -18.17
CA GLY A 198 -13.06 -10.67 -18.49
C GLY A 198 -11.75 -11.23 -19.04
N THR A 199 -10.69 -10.42 -19.17
CA THR A 199 -9.37 -10.90 -19.59
C THR A 199 -8.48 -11.25 -18.38
N GLU A 200 -7.45 -12.06 -18.62
CA GLU A 200 -6.43 -12.37 -17.62
C GLU A 200 -5.09 -11.79 -18.09
N LEU A 201 -4.63 -10.74 -17.41
CA LEU A 201 -3.33 -10.12 -17.69
C LEU A 201 -2.19 -11.03 -17.21
N LYS A 202 -1.56 -11.76 -18.14
CA LYS A 202 -0.40 -12.63 -17.84
C LYS A 202 0.92 -11.94 -18.09
N MET A 203 1.42 -11.25 -17.07
CA MET A 203 2.80 -10.77 -17.04
C MET A 203 3.72 -11.76 -16.34
N LYS A 204 4.91 -11.98 -16.90
CA LYS A 204 5.95 -12.80 -16.25
C LYS A 204 6.54 -12.03 -15.08
N ASP A 205 6.99 -12.76 -14.06
CA ASP A 205 7.81 -12.18 -13.00
C ASP A 205 9.12 -11.63 -13.58
N PRO A 206 9.59 -10.44 -13.13
CA PRO A 206 10.90 -9.93 -13.50
C PRO A 206 12.02 -10.93 -13.20
N PRO A 207 13.13 -10.90 -13.97
CA PRO A 207 14.29 -11.73 -13.66
C PRO A 207 14.77 -11.52 -12.22
N ASN A 208 15.06 -12.63 -11.53
CA ASN A 208 15.48 -12.68 -10.12
C ASN A 208 14.39 -12.30 -9.08
N ALA A 209 13.13 -12.17 -9.50
CA ALA A 209 12.04 -12.13 -8.53
C ALA A 209 12.01 -13.44 -7.70
N PRO A 210 11.65 -13.36 -6.41
CA PRO A 210 11.48 -14.56 -5.59
C PRO A 210 10.35 -15.43 -6.14
N ALA A 211 10.51 -16.75 -6.00
CA ALA A 211 9.42 -17.67 -6.25
C ALA A 211 8.38 -17.53 -5.14
N TRP A 212 7.17 -17.08 -5.48
CA TRP A 212 6.10 -16.80 -4.51
C TRP A 212 4.77 -17.43 -4.95
N PRO A 213 4.43 -18.66 -4.51
CA PRO A 213 3.29 -19.41 -5.05
C PRO A 213 1.92 -18.99 -4.48
N PHE A 214 1.84 -17.95 -3.64
CA PHE A 214 0.65 -17.59 -2.88
C PHE A 214 -0.24 -16.53 -3.57
N ARG A 215 -0.33 -16.57 -4.90
CA ARG A 215 -1.07 -15.58 -5.72
C ARG A 215 -2.57 -15.85 -5.85
N ASN A 216 -3.04 -16.98 -5.32
CA ASN A 216 -4.42 -17.46 -5.48
C ASN A 216 -5.19 -17.37 -4.17
#